data_AF-A0A0A0BQV1-F1
#
_entry.id   AF-A0A0A0BQV1-F1
#
_cell.length_a   1.000
_cell.length_b   1.000
_cell.length_c   1.000
_cell.angle_alpha   90.00
_cell.angle_beta   90.00
_cell.angle_gamma   90.00
#
_symmetry.space_group_name_H-M   'P 1'
#
loop_
_entity.id
_entity.type
_entity.pdbx_description
1 polymer ?
#
loop_
_entity_poly.entity_id
_entity_poly.type
_entity_poly.pdbx_seq_one_letter_code
_entity_poly.pdbx_strand_id
1 'polypeptide(L)'
;MTIDGGGSAITRATAQAPLPHLPPLQVPVEPPYASWGRRVAAALLDQVLLTGAAFLLFPVQPVEPPTWLGPVLNTGTQEVAGVWTDSAAYVGLVAVMVLMQAYLGGTPGKLAVGIAVLHDGDLRPVGLVRVLLRQVAHLVDALPLFIGYLRPLWHRERKTFADSLAATVVVRTQAPLPWAWTRPTVVRAATPVWERTARPRWMRVVAGASTAACVVGIGFAYGPTTWRGVGSTSAYCAATQAVPGAPGEGSLEVRYSPERMERLGVERRVLDGRPEGVEVVWQIDEILPSQATLRLRLEDRITGVRRTIDHAVVDHVVQPGRGTPLEDGRLGVVLPLSVLDGMSDWTWELTTVLDGVETPACTGG
;
A
#
# COMPACT_ATOMS: atom_id res chain seq x y z
N MET A 1 -13.76 22.06 -104.76
CA MET A 1 -14.73 21.35 -103.90
C MET A 1 -14.37 19.87 -103.97
N THR A 2 -14.35 19.18 -102.82
CA THR A 2 -14.01 17.75 -102.57
C THR A 2 -12.54 17.37 -102.84
N ILE A 3 -11.61 17.40 -101.85
CA ILE A 3 -11.37 16.61 -100.61
C ILE A 3 -10.53 15.33 -100.84
N ASP A 4 -9.45 15.26 -100.04
CA ASP A 4 -8.40 14.27 -99.87
C ASP A 4 -8.82 12.81 -99.64
N GLY A 5 -7.88 11.89 -99.89
CA GLY A 5 -7.93 10.49 -99.46
C GLY A 5 -6.55 9.86 -99.30
N GLY A 6 -5.75 10.40 -98.37
CA GLY A 6 -4.45 9.85 -97.99
C GLY A 6 -4.57 8.50 -97.28
N GLY A 7 -3.69 7.56 -97.67
CA GLY A 7 -3.55 6.26 -97.03
C GLY A 7 -3.05 6.39 -95.60
N SER A 8 -3.85 5.91 -94.65
CA SER A 8 -3.49 5.88 -93.24
C SER A 8 -2.93 4.50 -92.87
N ALA A 9 -1.68 4.48 -92.42
CA ALA A 9 -1.04 3.31 -91.84
C ALA A 9 -1.76 2.92 -90.53
N ILE A 10 -2.33 1.71 -90.51
CA ILE A 10 -2.93 1.15 -89.29
C ILE A 10 -1.81 0.88 -88.28
N THR A 11 -1.76 1.72 -87.25
CA THR A 11 -0.91 1.55 -86.07
C THR A 11 -1.45 0.36 -85.26
N ARG A 12 -0.63 -0.68 -85.06
CA ARG A 12 -0.93 -1.77 -84.11
C ARG A 12 -1.06 -1.16 -82.72
N ALA A 13 -2.25 -1.22 -82.13
CA ALA A 13 -2.44 -0.98 -80.71
C ALA A 13 -1.68 -2.06 -79.92
N THR A 14 -0.65 -1.66 -79.19
CA THR A 14 0.00 -2.52 -78.19
C THR A 14 -0.97 -2.74 -77.03
N ALA A 15 -1.40 -3.99 -76.85
CA ALA A 15 -2.18 -4.42 -75.70
C ALA A 15 -1.41 -4.08 -74.41
N GLN A 16 -1.97 -3.18 -73.61
CA GLN A 16 -1.40 -2.77 -72.34
C GLN A 16 -1.54 -3.94 -71.35
N ALA A 17 -0.41 -4.48 -70.89
CA ALA A 17 -0.40 -5.57 -69.92
C ALA A 17 -1.17 -5.16 -68.65
N PRO A 18 -1.95 -6.07 -68.02
CA PRO A 18 -2.63 -5.76 -66.76
C PRO A 18 -1.60 -5.38 -65.71
N LEU A 19 -1.83 -4.26 -65.01
CA LEU A 19 -1.00 -3.87 -63.88
C LEU A 19 -0.98 -5.03 -62.84
N PRO A 20 0.19 -5.39 -62.29
CA PRO A 20 0.25 -6.38 -61.23
C PRO A 20 -0.63 -5.91 -60.06
N HIS A 21 -1.49 -6.80 -59.58
CA HIS A 21 -2.31 -6.61 -58.40
C HIS A 21 -1.37 -6.39 -57.21
N LEU A 22 -1.18 -5.14 -56.81
CA LEU A 22 -0.47 -4.84 -55.58
C LEU A 22 -1.30 -5.43 -54.42
N PRO A 23 -0.71 -6.24 -53.52
CA PRO A 23 -1.42 -6.71 -52.35
C PRO A 23 -1.95 -5.49 -51.57
N PRO A 24 -3.16 -5.58 -50.98
CA PRO A 24 -3.72 -4.47 -50.22
C PRO A 24 -2.72 -4.04 -49.15
N LEU A 25 -2.50 -2.73 -49.06
CA LEU A 25 -1.72 -2.10 -47.97
C LEU A 25 -2.22 -2.67 -46.64
N GLN A 26 -1.38 -3.47 -45.98
CA GLN A 26 -1.66 -3.94 -44.63
C GLN A 26 -1.66 -2.69 -43.74
N VAL A 27 -2.84 -2.22 -43.38
CA VAL A 27 -2.99 -1.16 -42.38
C VAL A 27 -2.33 -1.66 -41.10
N PRO A 28 -1.36 -0.93 -40.52
CA PRO A 28 -0.78 -1.33 -39.24
C PRO A 28 -1.91 -1.47 -38.23
N VAL A 29 -2.19 -2.70 -37.80
CA VAL A 29 -3.17 -2.94 -36.75
C VAL A 29 -2.53 -2.38 -35.46
N GLU A 30 -3.18 -1.42 -34.81
CA GLU A 30 -2.68 -0.92 -33.53
C GLU A 30 -2.84 -2.03 -32.47
N PRO A 31 -1.85 -2.21 -31.56
CA PRO A 31 -1.98 -3.18 -30.50
C PRO A 31 -3.17 -2.84 -29.60
N PRO A 32 -3.89 -3.84 -29.07
CA PRO A 32 -5.01 -3.60 -28.18
C PRO A 32 -4.51 -3.04 -26.84
N TYR A 33 -4.60 -1.73 -26.63
CA TYR A 33 -4.17 -1.09 -25.37
C TYR A 33 -4.97 -1.57 -24.15
N ALA A 34 -4.29 -1.76 -23.02
CA ALA A 34 -4.91 -2.14 -21.76
C ALA A 34 -5.85 -1.04 -21.27
N SER A 35 -7.06 -1.41 -20.84
CA SER A 35 -8.00 -0.47 -20.20
C SER A 35 -7.47 -0.02 -18.84
N TRP A 36 -7.92 1.16 -18.39
CA TRP A 36 -7.62 1.67 -17.07
C TRP A 36 -7.95 0.66 -15.96
N GLY A 37 -9.15 0.06 -15.98
CA GLY A 37 -9.55 -0.95 -14.99
C GLY A 37 -8.65 -2.19 -14.93
N ARG A 38 -8.13 -2.66 -16.08
CA ARG A 38 -7.16 -3.78 -16.09
C ARG A 38 -5.83 -3.39 -15.46
N ARG A 39 -5.38 -2.15 -15.68
CA ARG A 39 -4.16 -1.62 -15.06
C ARG A 39 -4.33 -1.51 -13.54
N VAL A 40 -5.48 -1.02 -13.08
CA VAL A 40 -5.83 -0.95 -11.64
C VAL A 40 -5.88 -2.35 -11.03
N ALA A 41 -6.58 -3.30 -11.66
CA ALA A 41 -6.65 -4.68 -11.19
C ALA A 41 -5.26 -5.33 -11.08
N ALA A 42 -4.38 -5.11 -12.07
CA ALA A 42 -3.01 -5.59 -12.01
C ALA A 42 -2.23 -4.98 -10.82
N ALA A 43 -2.34 -3.67 -10.61
CA ALA A 43 -1.68 -2.99 -9.51
C ALA A 43 -2.18 -3.47 -8.14
N LEU A 44 -3.49 -3.66 -7.98
CA LEU A 44 -4.06 -4.21 -6.76
C LEU A 44 -3.57 -5.64 -6.51
N LEU A 45 -3.52 -6.49 -7.54
CA LEU A 45 -3.00 -7.86 -7.42
C LEU A 45 -1.51 -7.91 -7.04
N ASP A 46 -0.70 -6.98 -7.56
CA ASP A 46 0.70 -6.84 -7.14
C ASP A 46 0.79 -6.39 -5.66
N GLN A 47 -0.05 -5.45 -5.23
CA GLN A 47 -0.04 -4.94 -3.85
C GLN A 47 -0.52 -5.97 -2.82
N VAL A 48 -1.57 -6.74 -3.12
CA VAL A 48 -2.03 -7.82 -2.21
C VAL A 48 -1.01 -8.95 -2.12
N LEU A 49 -0.28 -9.23 -3.21
CA LEU A 49 0.83 -10.19 -3.18
C LEU A 49 1.95 -9.70 -2.28
N LEU A 50 2.38 -8.44 -2.44
CA LEU A 50 3.42 -7.84 -1.59
C LEU A 50 2.98 -7.78 -0.12
N THR A 51 1.73 -7.40 0.16
CA THR A 51 1.18 -7.35 1.53
C THR A 51 1.13 -8.73 2.18
N GLY A 52 0.65 -9.75 1.46
CA GLY A 52 0.65 -11.13 1.96
C GLY A 52 2.06 -11.68 2.17
N ALA A 53 3.01 -11.33 1.29
CA ALA A 53 4.41 -11.67 1.46
C ALA A 53 5.03 -10.95 2.67
N ALA A 54 4.66 -9.70 2.95
CA ALA A 54 5.13 -8.96 4.13
C ALA A 54 4.66 -9.65 5.42
N PHE A 55 3.38 -10.07 5.46
CA PHE A 55 2.87 -10.86 6.58
C PHE A 55 3.66 -12.16 6.77
N LEU A 56 4.01 -12.85 5.69
CA LEU A 56 4.75 -14.12 5.77
C LEU A 56 6.23 -13.94 6.13
N LEU A 57 6.89 -12.91 5.62
CA LEU A 57 8.35 -12.77 5.68
C LEU A 57 8.84 -11.99 6.90
N PHE A 58 7.95 -11.29 7.60
CA PHE A 58 8.30 -10.50 8.78
C PHE A 58 7.57 -11.04 10.02
N PRO A 59 8.29 -11.41 11.09
CA PRO A 59 7.69 -11.97 12.31
C PRO A 59 6.94 -10.92 13.15
N VAL A 60 7.24 -9.63 12.95
CA VAL A 60 6.63 -8.49 13.63
C VAL A 60 5.97 -7.57 12.59
N GLN A 61 4.82 -7.02 12.90
CA GLN A 61 3.94 -6.27 12.02
C GLN A 61 3.45 -4.98 12.73
N PRO A 62 3.00 -3.94 12.02
CA PRO A 62 3.02 -3.77 10.56
C PRO A 62 4.42 -3.43 10.05
N VAL A 63 4.64 -3.63 8.75
CA VAL A 63 5.92 -3.33 8.06
C VAL A 63 5.67 -2.29 6.98
N GLU A 64 6.56 -1.31 6.88
CA GLU A 64 6.46 -0.29 5.83
C GLU A 64 6.69 -0.91 4.44
N PRO A 65 5.72 -0.84 3.51
CA PRO A 65 5.88 -1.38 2.16
C PRO A 65 6.75 -0.46 1.29
N PRO A 66 7.27 -0.97 0.14
CA PRO A 66 7.95 -0.13 -0.86
C PRO A 66 6.97 0.86 -1.51
N THR A 67 6.92 2.09 -1.00
CA THR A 67 5.97 3.15 -1.38
C THR A 67 6.07 3.64 -2.83
N TRP A 68 7.17 3.33 -3.51
CA TRP A 68 7.46 3.74 -4.89
C TRP A 68 6.97 2.74 -5.97
N LEU A 69 6.43 1.57 -5.58
CA LEU A 69 5.94 0.57 -6.53
C LEU A 69 4.49 0.78 -7.01
N GLY A 70 3.83 1.86 -6.58
CA GLY A 70 2.50 2.26 -7.03
C GLY A 70 1.75 3.06 -5.96
N PRO A 71 0.52 3.54 -6.24
CA PRO A 71 -0.30 4.15 -5.22
C PRO A 71 -0.55 3.13 -4.11
N VAL A 72 0.09 3.33 -2.97
CA VAL A 72 -0.18 2.59 -1.74
C VAL A 72 -1.47 3.17 -1.18
N LEU A 73 -2.46 2.31 -0.94
CA LEU A 73 -3.57 2.65 -0.04
C LEU A 73 -2.97 2.66 1.37
N ASN A 74 -2.26 3.74 1.72
CA ASN A 74 -1.70 3.90 3.04
C ASN A 74 -2.86 4.18 4.01
N THR A 75 -3.12 3.27 4.93
CA THR A 75 -4.25 3.37 5.88
C THR A 75 -3.90 4.10 7.17
N GLY A 76 -2.72 4.72 7.29
CA GLY A 76 -2.44 5.66 8.40
C GLY A 76 -0.97 5.74 8.81
N THR A 77 -0.69 6.68 9.70
CA THR A 77 0.60 6.91 10.38
C THR A 77 0.79 5.94 11.55
N GLN A 78 0.66 4.63 11.30
CA GLN A 78 0.97 3.65 12.34
C GLN A 78 2.48 3.60 12.56
N GLU A 79 2.91 3.45 13.81
CA GLU A 79 4.29 3.05 14.07
C GLU A 79 4.54 1.72 13.36
N VAL A 80 5.64 1.66 12.62
CA VAL A 80 6.03 0.46 11.87
C VAL A 80 7.08 -0.30 12.67
N ALA A 81 6.94 -1.63 12.68
CA ALA A 81 7.87 -2.53 13.34
C ALA A 81 9.23 -2.63 12.61
N GLY A 82 9.26 -2.21 11.35
CA GLY A 82 10.41 -2.28 10.48
C GLY A 82 10.03 -1.86 9.06
N VAL A 83 11.04 -1.86 8.19
CA VAL A 83 10.90 -1.47 6.78
C VAL A 83 11.08 -2.68 5.89
N TRP A 84 10.50 -2.65 4.69
CA TRP A 84 10.56 -3.77 3.73
C TRP A 84 11.99 -4.23 3.39
N THR A 85 12.99 -3.37 3.57
CA THR A 85 14.42 -3.70 3.34
C THR A 85 15.04 -4.55 4.43
N ASP A 86 14.40 -4.73 5.59
CA ASP A 86 14.95 -5.53 6.70
C ASP A 86 14.90 -7.04 6.40
N SER A 87 14.15 -7.45 5.36
CA SER A 87 14.08 -8.84 4.89
C SER A 87 14.70 -8.98 3.51
N ALA A 88 15.86 -9.65 3.43
CA ALA A 88 16.52 -9.96 2.15
C ALA A 88 15.63 -10.79 1.21
N ALA A 89 14.76 -11.66 1.75
CA ALA A 89 13.80 -12.42 0.98
C ALA A 89 12.74 -11.51 0.34
N TYR A 90 12.27 -10.50 1.07
CA TYR A 90 11.30 -9.53 0.57
C TYR A 90 11.94 -8.61 -0.48
N VAL A 91 13.17 -8.14 -0.25
CA VAL A 91 13.95 -7.40 -1.25
C VAL A 91 14.14 -8.23 -2.53
N GLY A 92 14.47 -9.52 -2.38
CA GLY A 92 14.56 -10.46 -3.49
C GLY A 92 13.26 -10.61 -4.27
N LEU A 93 12.11 -10.69 -3.58
CA LEU A 93 10.79 -10.72 -4.22
C LEU A 93 10.52 -9.46 -5.05
N VAL A 94 10.77 -8.28 -4.48
CA VAL A 94 10.63 -6.99 -5.18
C VAL A 94 11.56 -6.94 -6.41
N ALA A 95 12.82 -7.35 -6.25
CA ALA A 95 13.77 -7.42 -7.36
C ALA A 95 13.29 -8.35 -8.47
N VAL A 96 12.77 -9.53 -8.15
CA VAL A 96 12.19 -10.46 -9.13
C VAL A 96 11.01 -9.82 -9.87
N MET A 97 10.09 -9.14 -9.17
CA MET A 97 8.97 -8.44 -9.82
C MET A 97 9.44 -7.35 -10.78
N VAL A 98 10.45 -6.56 -10.40
CA VAL A 98 11.05 -5.53 -11.25
C VAL A 98 11.71 -6.16 -12.49
N LEU A 99 12.47 -7.25 -12.31
CA LEU A 99 13.11 -7.98 -13.40
C LEU A 99 12.08 -8.63 -14.34
N MET A 100 10.99 -9.19 -13.80
CA MET A 100 9.88 -9.69 -14.62
C MET A 100 9.29 -8.56 -15.47
N GLN A 101 9.04 -7.39 -14.89
CA GLN A 101 8.51 -6.26 -15.67
C GLN A 101 9.50 -5.78 -16.73
N ALA A 102 10.79 -5.78 -16.41
CA ALA A 102 11.86 -5.35 -17.31
C ALA A 102 12.00 -6.27 -18.54
N TYR A 103 12.00 -7.58 -18.33
CA TYR A 103 12.40 -8.56 -19.36
C TYR A 103 11.23 -9.36 -19.94
N LEU A 104 10.10 -9.45 -19.22
CA LEU A 104 8.87 -10.12 -19.69
C LEU A 104 7.75 -9.10 -19.97
N GLY A 105 7.89 -7.84 -19.55
CA GLY A 105 6.84 -6.84 -19.63
C GLY A 105 5.72 -7.02 -18.60
N GLY A 106 5.77 -8.03 -17.74
CA GLY A 106 4.72 -8.34 -16.77
C GLY A 106 5.25 -8.42 -15.34
N THR A 107 4.41 -8.08 -14.38
CA THR A 107 4.50 -8.47 -12.96
C THR A 107 3.47 -9.57 -12.69
N PRO A 108 3.47 -10.25 -11.53
CA PRO A 108 2.48 -11.27 -11.23
C PRO A 108 1.02 -10.84 -11.49
N GLY A 109 0.62 -9.66 -11.02
CA GLY A 109 -0.71 -9.09 -11.25
C GLY A 109 -0.98 -8.77 -12.71
N LYS A 110 0.00 -8.23 -13.45
CA LYS A 110 -0.14 -7.97 -14.90
C LYS A 110 -0.28 -9.26 -15.71
N LEU A 111 0.45 -10.31 -15.35
CA LEU A 111 0.33 -11.63 -15.96
C LEU A 111 -1.04 -12.26 -15.68
N ALA A 112 -1.55 -12.11 -14.46
CA ALA A 112 -2.87 -12.60 -14.06
C ALA A 112 -4.01 -11.94 -14.88
N VAL A 113 -3.93 -10.64 -15.16
CA VAL A 113 -4.95 -9.92 -15.96
C VAL A 113 -4.66 -9.85 -17.46
N GLY A 114 -3.52 -10.40 -17.90
CA GLY A 114 -3.14 -10.52 -19.31
C GLY A 114 -2.73 -9.21 -19.98
N ILE A 115 -1.90 -8.41 -19.30
CA ILE A 115 -1.34 -7.17 -19.85
C ILE A 115 0.19 -7.17 -19.76
N ALA A 116 0.85 -6.40 -20.63
CA ALA A 116 2.30 -6.22 -20.61
C ALA A 116 2.68 -4.76 -20.87
N VAL A 117 3.71 -4.28 -20.19
CA VAL A 117 4.39 -2.99 -20.39
C VAL A 117 5.50 -3.18 -21.41
N LEU A 118 5.39 -2.48 -22.54
CA LEU A 118 6.26 -2.61 -23.69
C LEU A 118 6.75 -1.23 -24.12
N HIS A 119 7.82 -1.19 -24.90
CA HIS A 119 8.32 0.04 -25.50
C HIS A 119 7.37 0.47 -26.62
N ASP A 120 7.09 1.77 -26.73
CA ASP A 120 6.09 2.29 -27.68
C ASP A 120 6.51 2.20 -29.16
N GLY A 121 7.82 2.22 -29.44
CA GLY A 121 8.37 2.03 -30.79
C GLY A 121 8.38 0.59 -31.33
N ASP A 122 8.89 -0.40 -30.56
CA ASP A 122 9.14 -1.77 -31.06
C ASP A 122 8.26 -2.85 -30.40
N LEU A 123 7.41 -2.46 -29.44
CA LEU A 123 6.48 -3.34 -28.71
C LEU A 123 7.17 -4.54 -28.05
N ARG A 124 8.42 -4.35 -27.59
CA ARG A 124 9.16 -5.32 -26.78
C ARG A 124 9.27 -4.88 -25.32
N PRO A 125 9.57 -5.79 -24.37
CA PRO A 125 9.87 -5.42 -23.01
C PRO A 125 10.94 -4.32 -22.93
N VAL A 126 10.81 -3.43 -21.96
CA VAL A 126 11.50 -2.13 -21.95
C VAL A 126 12.91 -2.16 -21.35
N GLY A 127 13.26 -3.26 -20.67
CA GLY A 127 14.52 -3.41 -19.93
C GLY A 127 14.53 -2.68 -18.59
N LEU A 128 15.54 -2.98 -17.77
CA LEU A 128 15.60 -2.57 -16.36
C LEU A 128 15.61 -1.04 -16.18
N VAL A 129 16.51 -0.35 -16.88
CA VAL A 129 16.68 1.12 -16.76
C VAL A 129 15.37 1.85 -17.03
N ARG A 130 14.64 1.44 -18.08
CA ARG A 130 13.38 2.08 -18.46
C ARG A 130 12.24 1.77 -17.49
N VAL A 131 12.22 0.57 -16.89
CA VAL A 131 11.28 0.27 -15.78
C VAL A 131 11.55 1.20 -14.61
N LEU A 132 12.80 1.38 -14.19
CA LEU A 132 13.16 2.24 -13.07
C LEU A 132 12.83 3.72 -13.36
N LEU A 133 13.18 4.22 -14.54
CA LEU A 133 12.80 5.57 -14.98
C LEU A 133 11.28 5.76 -15.01
N ARG A 134 10.54 4.73 -15.45
CA ARG A 134 9.08 4.75 -15.43
C ARG A 134 8.53 4.83 -14.01
N GLN A 135 9.13 4.15 -13.03
CA GLN A 135 8.73 4.29 -11.62
C GLN A 135 8.96 5.71 -11.10
N VAL A 136 10.13 6.30 -11.39
CA VAL A 136 10.40 7.71 -11.03
C VAL A 136 9.41 8.65 -11.73
N ALA A 137 9.08 8.39 -12.99
CA ALA A 137 8.15 9.24 -13.73
C ALA A 137 6.70 9.14 -13.21
N HIS A 138 6.32 8.09 -12.47
CA HIS A 138 5.01 8.01 -11.80
C HIS A 138 4.84 9.06 -10.68
N LEU A 139 5.91 9.71 -10.21
CA LEU A 139 5.81 10.89 -9.35
C LEU A 139 5.07 12.03 -10.06
N VAL A 140 5.25 12.16 -11.39
CA VAL A 140 4.51 13.15 -12.20
C VAL A 140 3.04 12.76 -12.30
N ASP A 141 2.72 11.47 -12.32
CA ASP A 141 1.32 11.02 -12.35
C ASP A 141 0.55 11.37 -11.08
N ALA A 142 1.25 11.54 -9.94
CA ALA A 142 0.67 11.96 -8.67
C ALA A 142 0.32 13.47 -8.63
N LEU A 143 0.91 14.30 -9.51
CA LEU A 143 0.77 15.77 -9.51
C LEU A 143 -0.14 16.25 -10.66
N PRO A 144 -1.06 17.22 -10.48
CA PRO A 144 -1.90 17.52 -9.32
C PRO A 144 -3.06 16.51 -9.17
N LEU A 145 -3.39 16.10 -7.93
CA LEU A 145 -4.53 15.23 -7.58
C LEU A 145 -4.59 13.89 -8.33
N PHE A 146 -3.45 13.22 -8.54
CA PHE A 146 -3.37 11.90 -9.20
C PHE A 146 -3.93 11.87 -10.64
N ILE A 147 -4.07 13.02 -11.30
CA ILE A 147 -4.69 13.12 -12.63
C ILE A 147 -3.96 12.28 -13.69
N GLY A 148 -2.64 12.11 -13.56
CA GLY A 148 -1.86 11.28 -14.48
C GLY A 148 -2.24 9.80 -14.44
N TYR A 149 -2.69 9.29 -13.28
CA TYR A 149 -3.22 7.93 -13.16
C TYR A 149 -4.58 7.76 -13.82
N LEU A 150 -5.34 8.85 -13.99
CA LEU A 150 -6.64 8.85 -14.68
C LEU A 150 -6.49 9.05 -16.20
N ARG A 151 -5.38 9.63 -16.66
CA ARG A 151 -5.07 9.90 -18.08
C ARG A 151 -5.37 8.75 -19.05
N PRO A 152 -5.14 7.45 -18.71
CA PRO A 152 -5.52 6.34 -19.58
C PRO A 152 -7.01 6.25 -19.95
N LEU A 153 -7.91 6.96 -19.25
CA LEU A 153 -9.35 7.00 -19.55
C LEU A 153 -9.66 7.79 -20.83
N TRP A 154 -8.86 8.82 -21.15
CA TRP A 154 -9.10 9.70 -22.31
C TRP A 154 -7.94 9.75 -23.32
N HIS A 155 -6.74 9.28 -22.96
CA HIS A 155 -5.62 9.24 -23.89
C HIS A 155 -5.83 8.15 -24.97
N ARG A 156 -5.58 8.48 -26.25
CA ARG A 156 -5.74 7.56 -27.40
C ARG A 156 -5.03 6.21 -27.20
N GLU A 157 -3.76 6.26 -26.80
CA GLU A 157 -2.95 5.05 -26.50
C GLU A 157 -3.06 4.58 -25.03
N ARG A 158 -3.98 5.19 -24.25
CA ARG A 158 -4.20 4.90 -22.83
C ARG A 158 -2.94 5.01 -21.96
N LYS A 159 -2.07 5.99 -22.22
CA LYS A 159 -0.81 6.23 -21.48
C LYS A 159 -1.04 7.10 -20.25
N THR A 160 -0.31 6.83 -19.16
CA THR A 160 -0.08 7.82 -18.08
C THR A 160 0.99 8.83 -18.51
N PHE A 161 1.28 9.89 -17.74
CA PHE A 161 2.43 10.75 -18.01
C PHE A 161 3.75 9.98 -17.87
N ALA A 162 3.86 9.09 -16.89
CA ALA A 162 5.02 8.20 -16.78
C ALA A 162 5.20 7.32 -18.02
N ASP A 163 4.11 6.77 -18.54
CA ASP A 163 4.16 5.96 -19.77
C ASP A 163 4.71 6.79 -20.95
N SER A 164 4.29 8.06 -21.08
CA SER A 164 4.82 8.97 -22.11
C SER A 164 6.29 9.32 -21.90
N LEU A 165 6.69 9.70 -20.69
CA LEU A 165 8.07 10.08 -20.37
C LEU A 165 9.04 8.92 -20.54
N ALA A 166 8.61 7.71 -20.18
CA ALA A 166 9.39 6.50 -20.33
C ALA A 166 9.28 5.85 -21.72
N ALA A 167 8.57 6.45 -22.68
CA ALA A 167 8.28 5.87 -24.00
C ALA A 167 7.79 4.41 -23.93
N THR A 168 6.76 4.19 -23.11
CA THR A 168 6.15 2.88 -22.88
C THR A 168 4.66 2.87 -23.18
N VAL A 169 4.14 1.72 -23.58
CA VAL A 169 2.72 1.43 -23.76
C VAL A 169 2.36 0.20 -22.96
N VAL A 170 1.09 0.09 -22.55
CA VAL A 170 0.58 -1.15 -21.95
C VAL A 170 -0.44 -1.78 -22.88
N VAL A 171 -0.14 -3.01 -23.29
CA VAL A 171 -0.90 -3.76 -24.30
C VAL A 171 -1.52 -4.99 -23.64
N ARG A 172 -2.69 -5.40 -24.14
CA ARG A 172 -3.33 -6.67 -23.79
C ARG A 172 -2.62 -7.79 -24.53
N THR A 173 -1.69 -8.45 -23.87
CA THR A 173 -1.01 -9.63 -24.39
C THR A 173 -0.50 -10.48 -23.23
N GLN A 174 -0.43 -11.78 -23.45
CA GLN A 174 0.15 -12.77 -22.53
C GLN A 174 1.41 -13.44 -23.10
N ALA A 175 1.85 -13.01 -24.28
CA ALA A 175 2.99 -13.57 -24.98
C ALA A 175 3.75 -12.48 -25.74
N PRO A 176 4.26 -11.43 -25.05
CA PRO A 176 5.02 -10.40 -25.73
C PRO A 176 6.25 -10.98 -26.43
N LEU A 177 6.72 -10.26 -27.44
CA LEU A 177 8.01 -10.55 -28.05
C LEU A 177 9.13 -10.56 -27.00
N PRO A 178 10.19 -11.38 -27.17
CA PRO A 178 11.30 -11.38 -26.24
C PRO A 178 11.97 -10.01 -26.18
N TRP A 179 12.49 -9.69 -25.00
CA TRP A 179 13.42 -8.57 -24.83
C TRP A 179 14.62 -8.72 -25.77
N ALA A 180 15.12 -7.59 -26.27
CA ALA A 180 16.28 -7.52 -27.15
C ALA A 180 17.27 -6.47 -26.65
N TRP A 181 18.56 -6.81 -26.62
CA TRP A 181 19.64 -5.89 -26.25
C TRP A 181 19.81 -4.76 -27.26
N THR A 182 19.78 -5.11 -28.55
CA THR A 182 19.82 -4.15 -29.65
C THR A 182 18.40 -3.93 -30.13
N ARG A 183 17.98 -2.66 -30.16
CA ARG A 183 16.76 -2.28 -30.85
C ARG A 183 17.08 -2.44 -32.33
N PRO A 184 16.41 -3.34 -33.08
CA PRO A 184 16.57 -3.34 -34.51
C PRO A 184 16.24 -1.92 -34.99
N THR A 185 17.19 -1.28 -35.68
CA THR A 185 16.94 -0.06 -36.44
C THR A 185 15.66 -0.29 -37.19
N VAL A 186 14.66 0.58 -37.02
CA VAL A 186 13.28 0.42 -37.52
C VAL A 186 13.30 -0.15 -38.94
N VAL A 187 13.30 -1.47 -39.06
CA VAL A 187 12.92 -2.14 -40.28
C VAL A 187 11.41 -1.97 -40.22
N ARG A 188 10.83 -1.27 -41.19
CA ARG A 188 9.41 -1.39 -41.52
C ARG A 188 9.17 -2.88 -41.82
N ALA A 189 9.07 -3.69 -40.77
CA ALA A 189 8.54 -5.02 -40.85
C ALA A 189 7.11 -4.82 -41.37
N ALA A 190 6.77 -5.52 -42.43
CA ALA A 190 5.49 -5.39 -43.11
C ALA A 190 4.28 -5.61 -42.18
N THR A 191 4.48 -6.12 -40.96
CA THR A 191 3.48 -6.11 -39.88
C THR A 191 4.16 -6.00 -38.51
N PRO A 192 3.71 -5.09 -37.62
CA PRO A 192 4.09 -5.17 -36.21
C PRO A 192 3.28 -6.32 -35.59
N VAL A 193 3.93 -7.45 -35.32
CA VAL A 193 3.31 -8.56 -34.58
C VAL A 193 3.79 -8.42 -33.12
N TRP A 194 3.08 -7.61 -32.33
CA TRP A 194 3.42 -7.27 -30.93
C TRP A 194 3.32 -8.43 -29.93
N GLU A 195 2.98 -9.62 -30.42
CA GLU A 195 2.85 -10.84 -29.63
C GLU A 195 3.39 -12.04 -30.39
N ARG A 196 3.88 -13.05 -29.69
CA ARG A 196 4.28 -14.31 -30.30
C ARG A 196 3.05 -15.02 -30.88
N THR A 197 3.21 -15.66 -32.03
CA THR A 197 2.18 -16.51 -32.66
C THR A 197 1.71 -17.64 -31.76
N ALA A 198 2.58 -18.13 -30.86
CA ALA A 198 2.24 -19.12 -29.86
C ALA A 198 2.88 -18.77 -28.50
N ARG A 199 2.12 -19.00 -27.43
CA ARG A 199 2.59 -18.82 -26.04
C ARG A 199 3.40 -20.05 -25.58
N PRO A 200 4.71 -19.89 -25.26
CA PRO A 200 5.53 -20.98 -24.75
C PRO A 200 4.95 -21.62 -23.49
N ARG A 201 5.19 -22.92 -23.27
CA ARG A 201 4.73 -23.66 -22.08
C ARG A 201 5.18 -22.99 -20.78
N TRP A 202 6.45 -22.58 -20.69
CA TRP A 202 6.98 -21.93 -19.50
C TRP A 202 6.26 -20.61 -19.17
N MET A 203 5.84 -19.82 -20.17
CA MET A 203 5.07 -18.58 -19.94
C MET A 203 3.68 -18.86 -19.37
N ARG A 204 3.07 -20.01 -19.72
CA ARG A 204 1.81 -20.46 -19.11
C ARG A 204 2.02 -20.85 -17.65
N VAL A 205 3.09 -21.60 -17.37
CA VAL A 205 3.46 -21.98 -16.01
C VAL A 205 3.73 -20.74 -15.15
N VAL A 206 4.53 -19.79 -15.63
CA VAL A 206 4.83 -18.54 -14.89
C VAL A 206 3.57 -17.73 -14.60
N ALA A 207 2.65 -17.61 -15.55
CA ALA A 207 1.39 -16.91 -15.28
C ALA A 207 0.48 -17.67 -14.31
N GLY A 208 0.39 -19.00 -14.44
CA GLY A 208 -0.36 -19.82 -13.47
C GLY A 208 0.20 -19.69 -12.06
N ALA A 209 1.53 -19.75 -11.91
CA ALA A 209 2.22 -19.54 -10.65
C ALA A 209 2.01 -18.12 -10.11
N SER A 210 2.03 -17.10 -10.98
CA SER A 210 1.74 -15.71 -10.61
C SER A 210 0.32 -15.54 -10.09
N THR A 211 -0.67 -16.11 -10.78
CA THR A 211 -2.07 -16.08 -10.33
C THR A 211 -2.22 -16.80 -8.98
N ALA A 212 -1.62 -17.99 -8.81
CA ALA A 212 -1.64 -18.69 -7.55
C ALA A 212 -0.97 -17.89 -6.41
N ALA A 213 0.16 -17.24 -6.68
CA ALA A 213 0.84 -16.38 -5.72
C ALA A 213 -0.02 -15.18 -5.32
N CYS A 214 -0.72 -14.54 -6.25
CA CYS A 214 -1.68 -13.47 -5.92
C CYS A 214 -2.83 -13.99 -5.05
N VAL A 215 -3.36 -15.19 -5.31
CA VAL A 215 -4.42 -15.80 -4.49
C VAL A 215 -3.95 -16.08 -3.06
N VAL A 216 -2.75 -16.65 -2.91
CA VAL A 216 -2.13 -16.86 -1.59
C VAL A 216 -1.87 -15.52 -0.89
N GLY A 217 -1.39 -14.52 -1.65
CA GLY A 217 -1.19 -13.16 -1.17
C GLY A 217 -2.46 -12.56 -0.58
N ILE A 218 -3.60 -12.68 -1.27
CA ILE A 218 -4.91 -12.24 -0.77
C ILE A 218 -5.25 -12.92 0.57
N GLY A 219 -5.02 -14.23 0.68
CA GLY A 219 -5.28 -14.99 1.90
C GLY A 219 -4.49 -14.50 3.11
N PHE A 220 -3.22 -14.14 2.94
CA PHE A 220 -2.40 -13.61 4.05
C PHE A 220 -2.57 -12.10 4.26
N ALA A 221 -2.89 -11.33 3.22
CA ALA A 221 -3.12 -9.90 3.31
C ALA A 221 -4.44 -9.56 4.01
N TYR A 222 -5.52 -10.29 3.69
CA TYR A 222 -6.89 -9.97 4.12
C TYR A 222 -7.69 -11.19 4.61
N GLY A 223 -7.03 -12.31 4.88
CA GLY A 223 -7.71 -13.49 5.42
C GLY A 223 -8.30 -13.25 6.82
N PRO A 224 -9.22 -14.12 7.25
CA PRO A 224 -9.74 -14.11 8.61
C PRO A 224 -8.58 -14.05 9.62
N THR A 225 -8.63 -13.05 10.48
CA THR A 225 -7.59 -12.78 11.47
C THR A 225 -8.13 -13.09 12.85
N THR A 226 -7.41 -13.90 13.62
CA THR A 226 -7.67 -14.10 15.04
C THR A 226 -6.59 -13.41 15.85
N TRP A 227 -6.97 -12.79 16.96
CA TRP A 227 -6.07 -12.07 17.85
C TRP A 227 -5.87 -12.89 19.12
N ARG A 228 -4.61 -13.06 19.55
CA ARG A 228 -4.21 -13.78 20.75
C ARG A 228 -3.32 -12.89 21.61
N GLY A 229 -3.69 -12.77 22.88
CA GLY A 229 -3.10 -11.86 23.86
C GLY A 229 -4.23 -11.42 24.80
N VAL A 230 -3.89 -11.00 26.02
CA VAL A 230 -4.84 -10.20 26.79
C VAL A 230 -4.86 -8.88 26.03
N GLY A 231 -5.81 -8.71 25.12
CA GLY A 231 -5.99 -7.45 24.41
C GLY A 231 -6.10 -6.31 25.43
N SER A 232 -6.05 -5.07 24.94
CA SER A 232 -6.18 -3.97 25.87
C SER A 232 -7.50 -4.06 26.64
N THR A 233 -7.42 -3.98 27.97
CA THR A 233 -8.61 -3.87 28.81
C THR A 233 -8.80 -2.40 29.11
N SER A 234 -9.83 -1.82 28.50
CA SER A 234 -10.20 -0.42 28.72
C SER A 234 -11.34 -0.34 29.72
N ALA A 235 -11.17 0.51 30.72
CA ALA A 235 -12.21 0.94 31.62
C ALA A 235 -12.37 2.46 31.51
N TYR A 236 -13.59 2.93 31.72
CA TYR A 236 -13.92 4.36 31.71
C TYR A 236 -14.58 4.73 33.03
N CYS A 237 -14.38 5.98 33.43
CA CYS A 237 -15.11 6.59 34.53
C CYS A 237 -15.75 7.89 34.03
N ALA A 238 -16.87 8.25 34.65
CA ALA A 238 -17.50 9.55 34.46
C ALA A 238 -17.92 10.10 35.82
N ALA A 239 -17.64 11.37 36.07
CA ALA A 239 -18.07 12.05 37.27
C ALA A 239 -19.58 12.27 37.25
N THR A 240 -20.23 12.13 38.41
CA THR A 240 -21.67 12.37 38.54
C THR A 240 -22.03 13.86 38.55
N GLN A 241 -21.05 14.73 38.81
CA GLN A 241 -21.22 16.18 38.88
C GLN A 241 -19.98 16.86 38.31
N ALA A 242 -20.17 17.90 37.51
CA ALA A 242 -19.08 18.72 37.02
C ALA A 242 -18.56 19.61 38.16
N VAL A 243 -17.29 19.44 38.50
CA VAL A 243 -16.59 20.26 39.49
C VAL A 243 -15.35 20.85 38.82
N PRO A 244 -15.12 22.18 38.90
CA PRO A 244 -13.96 22.82 38.30
C PRO A 244 -12.63 22.15 38.66
N GLY A 245 -11.80 21.90 37.64
CA GLY A 245 -10.53 21.19 37.74
C GLY A 245 -10.58 19.72 38.16
N ALA A 246 -11.76 19.12 38.38
CA ALA A 246 -11.93 17.69 38.60
C ALA A 246 -12.02 16.92 37.26
N PRO A 247 -11.64 15.63 37.20
CA PRO A 247 -11.84 14.83 36.00
C PRO A 247 -13.34 14.58 35.78
N GLY A 248 -13.89 15.12 34.68
CA GLY A 248 -15.27 14.88 34.25
C GLY A 248 -15.45 13.49 33.67
N GLU A 249 -14.45 13.04 32.92
CA GLU A 249 -14.32 11.67 32.44
C GLU A 249 -12.88 11.19 32.62
N GLY A 250 -12.68 9.88 32.51
CA GLY A 250 -11.36 9.30 32.54
C GLY A 250 -11.35 7.95 31.87
N SER A 251 -10.17 7.56 31.40
CA SER A 251 -9.96 6.23 30.83
C SER A 251 -8.70 5.61 31.39
N LEU A 252 -8.78 4.32 31.69
CA LEU A 252 -7.66 3.48 32.04
C LEU A 252 -7.62 2.30 31.07
N GLU A 253 -6.53 2.17 30.33
CA GLU A 253 -6.30 1.07 29.39
C GLU A 253 -5.07 0.28 29.83
N VAL A 254 -5.28 -0.99 30.20
CA VAL A 254 -4.18 -1.92 30.49
C VAL A 254 -3.81 -2.63 29.21
N ARG A 255 -2.58 -2.44 28.74
CA ARG A 255 -2.03 -3.08 27.55
C ARG A 255 -0.96 -4.09 27.93
N TYR A 256 -1.22 -5.36 27.57
CA TYR A 256 -0.26 -6.45 27.72
C TYR A 256 0.42 -6.71 26.38
N SER A 257 1.76 -6.72 26.36
CA SER A 257 2.54 -7.00 25.16
C SER A 257 3.15 -8.41 25.21
N PRO A 258 3.28 -9.12 24.07
CA PRO A 258 2.90 -8.70 22.72
C PRO A 258 1.49 -9.19 22.32
N GLU A 259 0.72 -8.31 21.66
CA GLU A 259 -0.43 -8.74 20.86
C GLU A 259 0.05 -9.62 19.70
N ARG A 260 -0.68 -10.68 19.43
CA ARG A 260 -0.37 -11.62 18.35
C ARG A 260 -1.58 -11.75 17.44
N MET A 261 -1.35 -11.64 16.15
CA MET A 261 -2.36 -11.92 15.14
C MET A 261 -2.02 -13.21 14.40
N GLU A 262 -3.04 -14.01 14.10
CA GLU A 262 -2.91 -15.26 13.36
C GLU A 262 -3.80 -15.23 12.12
N ARG A 263 -3.22 -15.59 10.98
CA ARG A 263 -3.93 -15.79 9.70
C ARG A 263 -3.50 -17.12 9.09
N LEU A 264 -4.46 -17.96 8.73
CA LEU A 264 -4.20 -19.26 8.07
C LEU A 264 -3.16 -20.13 8.81
N GLY A 265 -3.18 -20.13 10.15
CA GLY A 265 -2.24 -20.89 10.98
C GLY A 265 -0.86 -20.26 11.18
N VAL A 266 -0.62 -19.06 10.64
CA VAL A 266 0.65 -18.33 10.79
C VAL A 266 0.46 -17.17 11.76
N GLU A 267 1.22 -17.20 12.85
CA GLU A 267 1.18 -16.21 13.93
C GLU A 267 2.26 -15.14 13.76
N ARG A 268 1.91 -13.89 14.02
CA ARG A 268 2.78 -12.70 13.96
C ARG A 268 2.58 -11.82 15.17
N ARG A 269 3.67 -11.21 15.66
CA ARG A 269 3.60 -10.19 16.71
C ARG A 269 3.19 -8.86 16.09
N VAL A 270 2.38 -8.09 16.80
CA VAL A 270 1.96 -6.75 16.36
C VAL A 270 2.58 -5.72 17.30
N LEU A 271 3.25 -4.73 16.71
CA LEU A 271 3.58 -3.47 17.36
C LEU A 271 2.49 -2.48 16.93
N ASP A 272 1.71 -1.99 17.88
CA ASP A 272 0.69 -0.97 17.64
C ASP A 272 1.21 0.45 17.92
N GLY A 273 2.50 0.56 18.22
CA GLY A 273 3.19 1.78 18.59
C GLY A 273 2.86 2.33 19.96
N ARG A 274 2.08 1.59 20.77
CA ARG A 274 1.76 2.01 22.12
C ARG A 274 2.58 1.18 23.10
N PRO A 275 3.27 1.83 24.06
CA PRO A 275 4.06 1.10 25.05
C PRO A 275 3.17 0.17 25.89
N GLU A 276 3.75 -0.98 26.25
CA GLU A 276 3.19 -1.88 27.27
C GLU A 276 3.08 -1.15 28.60
N GLY A 277 1.94 -1.30 29.28
CA GLY A 277 1.69 -0.56 30.50
C GLY A 277 0.22 -0.32 30.78
N VAL A 278 -0.02 0.56 31.76
CA VAL A 278 -1.33 1.08 32.10
C VAL A 278 -1.38 2.53 31.64
N GLU A 279 -2.05 2.80 30.53
CA GLU A 279 -2.34 4.17 30.09
C GLU A 279 -3.50 4.72 30.90
N VAL A 280 -3.31 5.89 31.48
CA VAL A 280 -4.33 6.58 32.28
C VAL A 280 -4.48 8.00 31.77
N VAL A 281 -5.71 8.39 31.49
CA VAL A 281 -6.06 9.70 30.95
C VAL A 281 -7.12 10.34 31.83
N TRP A 282 -6.85 11.58 32.26
CA TRP A 282 -7.79 12.45 32.92
C TRP A 282 -8.39 13.38 31.88
N GLN A 283 -9.70 13.32 31.66
CA GLN A 283 -10.39 14.29 30.82
C GLN A 283 -10.93 15.41 31.70
N ILE A 284 -10.31 16.58 31.59
CA ILE A 284 -10.63 17.77 32.36
C ILE A 284 -10.95 18.86 31.35
N ASP A 285 -12.16 19.40 31.41
CA ASP A 285 -12.66 20.41 30.46
C ASP A 285 -11.97 21.78 30.62
N GLU A 286 -11.30 21.99 31.76
CA GLU A 286 -10.70 23.26 32.16
C GLU A 286 -9.16 23.20 32.16
N ILE A 287 -8.53 24.36 31.95
CA ILE A 287 -7.08 24.51 32.09
C ILE A 287 -6.74 24.46 33.58
N LEU A 288 -5.98 23.43 33.96
CA LEU A 288 -5.44 23.31 35.31
C LEU A 288 -4.55 24.52 35.69
N PRO A 289 -4.52 24.89 36.99
CA PRO A 289 -3.62 25.94 37.50
C PRO A 289 -2.14 25.61 37.25
N SER A 290 -1.27 26.61 37.45
CA SER A 290 0.19 26.49 37.18
C SER A 290 0.86 25.34 37.92
N GLN A 291 0.29 24.90 39.05
CA GLN A 291 0.66 23.67 39.74
C GLN A 291 -0.60 22.88 40.10
N ALA A 292 -0.65 21.62 39.65
CA ALA A 292 -1.66 20.66 40.03
C ALA A 292 -1.03 19.27 40.17
N THR A 293 -1.77 18.31 40.74
CA THR A 293 -1.37 16.90 40.75
C THR A 293 -2.50 16.05 40.21
N LEU A 294 -2.21 15.21 39.22
CA LEU A 294 -3.09 14.12 38.80
C LEU A 294 -2.84 12.94 39.72
N ARG A 295 -3.91 12.35 40.27
CA ARG A 295 -3.82 11.22 41.20
C ARG A 295 -4.64 10.06 40.68
N LEU A 296 -3.99 8.91 40.61
CA LEU A 296 -4.59 7.60 40.39
C LEU A 296 -4.52 6.81 41.68
N ARG A 297 -5.62 6.22 42.10
CA ARG A 297 -5.62 5.16 43.12
C ARG A 297 -6.13 3.86 42.55
N LEU A 298 -5.44 2.79 42.92
CA LEU A 298 -5.78 1.42 42.60
C LEU A 298 -6.04 0.68 43.91
N GLU A 299 -7.13 -0.07 44.00
CA GLU A 299 -7.48 -0.87 45.17
C GLU A 299 -7.89 -2.28 44.75
N ASP A 300 -7.21 -3.30 45.28
CA ASP A 300 -7.59 -4.69 45.05
C ASP A 300 -8.75 -5.08 45.98
N ARG A 301 -9.87 -5.52 45.39
CA ARG A 301 -11.12 -5.86 46.09
C ARG A 301 -10.98 -7.09 46.99
N ILE A 302 -10.01 -7.97 46.73
CA ILE A 302 -9.85 -9.24 47.44
C ILE A 302 -8.88 -9.10 48.61
N THR A 303 -7.71 -8.52 48.34
CA THR A 303 -6.60 -8.39 49.28
C THR A 303 -6.60 -7.08 50.03
N GLY A 304 -7.32 -6.07 49.54
CA GLY A 304 -7.33 -4.71 50.10
C GLY A 304 -6.04 -3.93 49.85
N VAL A 305 -5.15 -4.41 48.98
CA VAL A 305 -3.91 -3.70 48.62
C VAL A 305 -4.28 -2.40 47.90
N ARG A 306 -3.76 -1.27 48.41
CA ARG A 306 -3.99 0.06 47.83
C ARG A 306 -2.69 0.66 47.30
N ARG A 307 -2.76 1.31 46.15
CA ARG A 307 -1.64 2.03 45.52
C ARG A 307 -2.11 3.40 45.07
N THR A 308 -1.40 4.44 45.52
CA THR A 308 -1.63 5.83 45.08
C THR A 308 -0.44 6.25 44.23
N ILE A 309 -0.74 6.81 43.06
CA ILE A 309 0.23 7.23 42.07
C ILE A 309 -0.10 8.67 41.71
N ASP A 310 0.86 9.56 41.97
CA ASP A 310 0.71 11.00 41.77
C ASP A 310 1.65 11.48 40.67
N HIS A 311 1.15 12.38 39.83
CA HIS A 311 1.90 13.06 38.78
C HIS A 311 1.71 14.56 38.87
N ALA A 312 2.81 15.29 38.99
CA ALA A 312 2.79 16.74 38.97
C ALA A 312 2.40 17.25 37.58
N VAL A 313 1.64 18.33 37.54
CA VAL A 313 1.31 19.09 36.34
C VAL A 313 1.81 20.50 36.55
N VAL A 314 2.62 20.98 35.60
CA VAL A 314 3.15 22.35 35.59
C VAL A 314 2.72 23.00 34.30
N ASP A 315 2.03 24.13 34.40
CA ASP A 315 1.50 24.87 33.24
C ASP A 315 0.70 23.98 32.27
N HIS A 316 -0.18 23.14 32.83
CA HIS A 316 -1.00 22.16 32.09
C HIS A 316 -0.20 21.03 31.39
N VAL A 317 1.09 20.90 31.67
CA VAL A 317 1.94 19.83 31.14
C VAL A 317 2.24 18.82 32.23
N VAL A 318 1.89 17.56 31.99
CA VAL A 318 2.18 16.44 32.89
C VAL A 318 3.68 16.20 32.95
N GLN A 319 4.22 16.18 34.16
CA GLN A 319 5.65 15.96 34.40
C GLN A 319 5.96 14.46 34.51
N PRO A 320 7.17 14.03 34.09
CA PRO A 320 7.59 12.64 34.24
C PRO A 320 7.71 12.24 35.71
N GLY A 321 7.40 10.99 36.01
CA GLY A 321 7.45 10.45 37.36
C GLY A 321 7.53 8.92 37.33
N ARG A 322 6.63 8.24 38.06
CA ARG A 322 6.52 6.77 37.99
C ARG A 322 6.01 6.28 36.62
N GLY A 323 5.29 7.13 35.92
CA GLY A 323 4.82 6.91 34.54
C GLY A 323 5.38 7.98 33.61
N THR A 324 5.33 7.68 32.32
CA THR A 324 5.79 8.57 31.25
C THR A 324 4.61 9.39 30.72
N PRO A 325 4.71 10.72 30.59
CA PRO A 325 3.65 11.55 30.00
C PRO A 325 3.31 11.13 28.56
N LEU A 326 2.05 11.33 28.16
CA LEU A 326 1.63 11.07 26.78
C LEU A 326 2.21 12.09 25.80
N GLU A 327 2.66 11.61 24.63
CA GLU A 327 3.28 12.45 23.61
C GLU A 327 2.26 13.34 22.86
N ASP A 328 0.98 12.97 22.89
CA ASP A 328 -0.10 13.70 22.23
C ASP A 328 -0.59 14.94 23.02
N GLY A 329 0.01 15.22 24.18
CA GLY A 329 -0.29 16.38 25.02
C GLY A 329 -1.57 16.24 25.87
N ARG A 330 -2.26 15.09 25.83
CA ARG A 330 -3.36 14.83 26.76
C ARG A 330 -2.84 14.76 28.20
N LEU A 331 -3.69 15.11 29.16
CA LEU A 331 -3.42 14.93 30.59
C LEU A 331 -3.44 13.44 30.95
N GLY A 332 -2.35 12.75 30.70
CA GLY A 332 -2.24 11.33 30.95
C GLY A 332 -0.81 10.82 30.99
N VAL A 333 -0.69 9.57 31.42
CA VAL A 333 0.59 8.88 31.58
C VAL A 333 0.48 7.41 31.20
N VAL A 334 1.60 6.82 30.79
CA VAL A 334 1.76 5.37 30.71
C VAL A 334 2.57 4.89 31.91
N LEU A 335 1.96 4.03 32.71
CA LEU A 335 2.58 3.40 33.87
C LEU A 335 3.13 2.01 33.52
N PRO A 336 4.21 1.55 34.16
CA PRO A 336 4.67 0.17 33.98
C PRO A 336 3.64 -0.82 34.54
N LEU A 337 3.49 -2.01 33.92
CA LEU A 337 2.55 -3.04 34.38
C LEU A 337 2.77 -3.48 35.83
N SER A 338 3.97 -3.29 36.38
CA SER A 338 4.28 -3.58 37.79
C SER A 338 3.41 -2.80 38.79
N VAL A 339 2.73 -1.73 38.36
CA VAL A 339 1.70 -1.05 39.19
C VAL A 339 0.50 -1.93 39.49
N LEU A 340 0.32 -3.06 38.80
CA LEU A 340 -0.73 -4.04 39.04
C LEU A 340 -0.22 -5.34 39.70
N ASP A 341 1.08 -5.46 39.99
CA ASP A 341 1.65 -6.69 40.57
C ASP A 341 0.96 -7.08 41.87
N GLY A 342 0.47 -8.33 41.96
CA GLY A 342 -0.22 -8.82 43.15
C GLY A 342 -1.67 -8.33 43.29
N MET A 343 -2.21 -7.65 42.28
CA MET A 343 -3.62 -7.29 42.17
C MET A 343 -4.29 -8.24 41.17
N SER A 344 -5.48 -8.75 41.50
CA SER A 344 -6.20 -9.76 40.73
C SER A 344 -7.65 -9.36 40.40
N ASP A 345 -8.27 -8.55 41.25
CA ASP A 345 -9.58 -7.93 41.03
C ASP A 345 -9.52 -6.56 41.69
N TRP A 346 -9.50 -5.49 40.90
CA TRP A 346 -9.18 -4.15 41.40
C TRP A 346 -10.10 -3.06 40.83
N THR A 347 -10.32 -2.03 41.62
CA THR A 347 -10.98 -0.78 41.24
C THR A 347 -9.98 0.34 41.09
N TRP A 348 -10.37 1.39 40.39
CA TRP A 348 -9.54 2.57 40.21
C TRP A 348 -10.35 3.86 40.36
N GLU A 349 -9.67 4.90 40.85
CA GLU A 349 -10.23 6.24 40.91
C GLU A 349 -9.22 7.27 40.45
N LEU A 350 -9.73 8.27 39.74
CA LEU A 350 -8.99 9.44 39.29
C LEU A 350 -9.46 10.66 40.07
N THR A 351 -8.51 11.38 40.64
CA THR A 351 -8.72 12.69 41.24
C THR A 351 -7.66 13.67 40.75
N THR A 352 -7.90 14.95 41.02
CA THR A 352 -6.87 15.99 40.93
C THR A 352 -6.67 16.62 42.30
N VAL A 353 -5.46 17.10 42.57
CA VAL A 353 -5.16 17.89 43.77
C VAL A 353 -4.77 19.29 43.33
N LEU A 354 -5.55 20.27 43.76
CA LEU A 354 -5.39 21.69 43.44
C LEU A 354 -5.14 22.43 44.75
N ASP A 355 -4.00 23.13 44.85
CA ASP A 355 -3.62 23.85 46.08
C ASP A 355 -3.68 23.00 47.37
N GLY A 356 -3.38 21.69 47.25
CA GLY A 356 -3.44 20.73 48.36
C GLY A 356 -4.84 20.20 48.68
N VAL A 357 -5.88 20.63 47.96
CA VAL A 357 -7.25 20.14 48.09
C VAL A 357 -7.55 19.12 47.00
N GLU A 358 -8.03 17.95 47.39
CA GLU A 358 -8.39 16.88 46.47
C GLU A 358 -9.82 17.08 45.94
N THR A 359 -9.99 16.94 44.62
CA THR A 359 -11.28 17.04 43.94
C THR A 359 -12.09 15.74 44.03
N PRO A 360 -13.40 15.78 43.74
CA PRO A 360 -14.21 14.57 43.68
C PRO A 360 -13.65 13.54 42.70
N ALA A 361 -13.76 12.27 43.08
CA ALA A 361 -13.24 11.17 42.29
C ALA A 361 -14.16 10.79 41.12
N CYS A 362 -13.52 10.44 40.01
CA CYS A 362 -14.09 9.70 38.90
C CYS A 362 -13.67 8.24 39.07
N THR A 363 -14.63 7.34 39.31
CA THR A 363 -14.33 5.94 39.68
C THR A 363 -14.73 4.99 38.55
N GLY A 364 -13.85 4.04 38.22
CA GLY A 364 -14.13 2.92 37.33
C GLY A 364 -13.75 1.60 38.03
N GLY A 365 -14.24 0.46 37.54
CA GLY A 365 -13.91 -0.82 38.16
C GLY A 365 -14.35 -2.02 37.38
#